data_AF-A0A7W0JM09-F1
#
_entry.id   AF-A0A7W0JM09-F1
#
_cell.length_a   1.000
_cell.length_b   1.000
_cell.length_c   1.000
_cell.angle_alpha   90.00
_cell.angle_beta   90.00
_cell.angle_gamma   90.00
#
_symmetry.space_group_name_H-M   'P 1'
#
loop_
_entity.id
_entity.type
_entity.pdbx_description
1 polymer ?
#
loop_
_entity_poly.entity_id
_entity_poly.type
_entity_poly.pdbx_seq_one_letter_code
_entity_poly.pdbx_strand_id
1 'polypeptide(L)'
;MIGITRGVSTLVGAAVAGFLIWLAAQIGTGSSGEYWTTYGLIAAGGLTMALSQIVGGWTKWGLPRLSAGVFLLGFLPALLVGGWVLLARQPADFFNTSNWSRDLGVDGVVSDLGELLAAVAFGIGLVFGLTFDTAGPRTAVEVDETVAQRRRVAPVTTTRERDADEALTAERPADPTPSAAEEHDRTRRFGLRRVGARDERDER
;
A
#
# COMPACT_ATOMS: atom_id res chain seq x y z
N MET A 1 -4.31 15.36 5.68
CA MET A 1 -2.87 15.69 5.54
C MET A 1 -1.98 14.49 5.20
N ILE A 2 -2.46 13.23 5.32
CA ILE A 2 -1.71 11.99 5.00
C ILE A 2 -1.15 11.94 3.55
N GLY A 3 -1.84 12.56 2.59
CA GLY A 3 -1.38 12.62 1.20
C GLY A 3 -0.10 13.44 0.99
N ILE A 4 0.13 14.48 1.80
CA ILE A 4 1.32 15.35 1.66
C ILE A 4 2.56 14.62 2.17
N THR A 5 2.47 13.91 3.29
CA THR A 5 3.60 13.16 3.86
C THR A 5 4.06 12.03 2.95
N ARG A 6 3.11 11.29 2.33
CA ARG A 6 3.43 10.26 1.33
C ARG A 6 4.01 10.85 0.04
N GLY A 7 3.50 11.99 -0.41
CA GLY A 7 4.02 12.68 -1.58
C GLY A 7 5.46 13.16 -1.37
N VAL A 8 5.75 13.80 -0.23
CA VAL A 8 7.09 14.29 0.10
C VAL A 8 8.08 13.14 0.28
N SER A 9 7.70 12.05 0.97
CA SER A 9 8.60 10.90 1.13
C SER A 9 8.96 10.28 -0.22
N THR A 10 7.99 10.13 -1.11
CA THR A 10 8.19 9.61 -2.47
C THR A 10 9.10 10.54 -3.27
N LEU A 11 8.90 11.85 -3.17
CA LEU A 11 9.74 12.84 -3.86
C LEU A 11 11.20 12.78 -3.38
N VAL A 12 11.41 12.69 -2.06
CA VAL A 12 12.75 12.53 -1.49
C VAL A 12 13.38 11.21 -1.96
N GLY A 13 12.60 10.12 -1.94
CA GLY A 13 13.04 8.82 -2.47
C GLY A 13 13.49 8.90 -3.92
N ALA A 14 12.69 9.55 -4.78
CA ALA A 14 13.00 9.73 -6.19
C ALA A 14 14.24 10.61 -6.40
N ALA A 15 14.42 11.67 -5.61
CA ALA A 15 15.60 12.52 -5.67
C ALA A 15 16.88 11.76 -5.31
N VAL A 16 16.84 10.97 -4.23
CA VAL A 16 18.00 10.15 -3.81
C VAL A 16 18.27 9.04 -4.83
N ALA A 17 17.23 8.36 -5.34
CA ALA A 17 17.40 7.35 -6.38
C ALA A 17 18.02 7.93 -7.66
N GLY A 18 17.54 9.08 -8.12
CA GLY A 18 18.12 9.81 -9.26
C GLY A 18 19.57 10.22 -9.01
N PHE A 19 19.90 10.69 -7.80
CA PHE A 19 21.27 11.02 -7.42
C PHE A 19 22.19 9.80 -7.44
N LEU A 20 21.74 8.64 -6.94
CA LEU A 20 22.51 7.39 -6.96
C LEU A 20 22.75 6.89 -8.40
N ILE A 21 21.74 6.98 -9.26
CA ILE A 21 21.86 6.63 -10.68
C ILE A 21 22.83 7.59 -11.38
N TRP A 22 22.75 8.89 -11.09
CA TRP A 22 23.70 9.87 -11.59
C TRP A 22 25.13 9.56 -11.14
N LEU A 23 25.34 9.18 -9.87
CA LEU A 23 26.65 8.77 -9.36
C LEU A 23 27.17 7.52 -10.07
N ALA A 24 26.29 6.53 -10.30
CA ALA A 24 26.64 5.31 -11.03
C ALA A 24 27.14 5.62 -12.45
N ALA A 25 26.53 6.59 -13.13
CA ALA A 25 26.95 7.01 -14.48
C ALA A 25 28.38 7.58 -14.53
N GLN A 26 28.94 8.04 -13.40
CA GLN A 26 30.30 8.59 -13.36
C GLN A 26 31.39 7.54 -13.19
N ILE A 27 31.03 6.30 -12.83
CA ILE A 27 32.00 5.25 -12.49
C ILE A 27 32.38 4.45 -13.74
N GLY A 28 31.40 4.09 -14.57
CA GLY A 28 31.60 3.27 -15.77
C GLY A 28 31.52 1.77 -15.48
N THR A 29 31.92 0.96 -16.47
CA THR A 29 31.80 -0.52 -16.43
C THR A 29 33.01 -1.21 -17.07
N GLY A 30 34.16 -0.54 -17.13
CA GLY A 30 35.35 -1.03 -17.84
C GLY A 30 36.10 -2.12 -17.08
N SER A 31 36.08 -2.06 -15.74
CA SER A 31 36.59 -3.12 -14.87
C SER A 31 35.47 -3.82 -14.09
N SER A 32 35.75 -5.01 -13.56
CA SER A 32 34.77 -5.73 -12.71
C SER A 32 34.38 -4.93 -11.47
N GLY A 33 35.33 -4.18 -10.87
CA GLY A 33 35.05 -3.33 -9.71
C GLY A 33 34.10 -2.18 -10.05
N GLU A 34 34.35 -1.50 -11.16
CA GLU A 34 33.47 -0.45 -11.68
C GLU A 34 32.07 -0.99 -12.00
N TYR A 35 32.01 -2.15 -12.68
CA TYR A 35 30.76 -2.82 -13.03
C TYR A 35 29.87 -3.07 -11.82
N TRP A 36 30.39 -3.75 -10.79
CA TRP A 36 29.62 -4.07 -9.59
C TRP A 36 29.25 -2.83 -8.78
N THR A 37 30.11 -1.81 -8.78
CA THR A 37 29.81 -0.55 -8.09
C THR A 37 28.69 0.20 -8.80
N THR A 38 28.74 0.31 -10.14
CA THR A 38 27.72 0.96 -10.96
C THR A 38 26.36 0.30 -10.78
N TYR A 39 26.25 -1.01 -10.98
CA TYR A 39 24.97 -1.71 -10.83
C TYR A 39 24.53 -1.82 -9.37
N GLY A 40 25.46 -1.86 -8.41
CA GLY A 40 25.17 -1.77 -6.99
C GLY A 40 24.52 -0.46 -6.59
N LEU A 41 25.01 0.67 -7.12
CA LEU A 41 24.40 1.99 -6.92
C LEU A 41 23.01 2.11 -7.56
N ILE A 42 22.84 1.56 -8.76
CA ILE A 42 21.53 1.54 -9.43
C ILE A 42 20.53 0.69 -8.64
N ALA A 43 20.94 -0.46 -8.13
CA ALA A 43 20.13 -1.28 -7.22
C ALA A 43 19.79 -0.52 -5.93
N ALA A 44 20.75 0.21 -5.34
CA ALA A 44 20.48 1.07 -4.19
C ALA A 44 19.44 2.16 -4.51
N GLY A 45 19.40 2.67 -5.74
CA GLY A 45 18.35 3.56 -6.22
C GLY A 45 16.95 2.91 -6.18
N GLY A 46 16.83 1.69 -6.68
CA GLY A 46 15.58 0.91 -6.62
C GLY A 46 15.13 0.63 -5.18
N LEU A 47 16.08 0.27 -4.31
CA LEU A 47 15.85 0.05 -2.89
C LEU A 47 15.34 1.33 -2.22
N THR A 48 15.95 2.47 -2.51
CA THR A 48 15.56 3.77 -1.95
C THR A 48 14.13 4.13 -2.33
N MET A 49 13.72 3.84 -3.57
CA MET A 49 12.33 4.04 -4.00
C MET A 49 11.36 3.19 -3.20
N ALA A 50 11.65 1.91 -2.99
CA ALA A 50 10.80 1.05 -2.18
C ALA A 50 10.72 1.51 -0.70
N LEU A 51 11.85 1.88 -0.11
CA LEU A 51 11.90 2.38 1.28
C LEU A 51 11.17 3.73 1.45
N SER A 52 11.11 4.56 0.42
CA SER A 52 10.38 5.84 0.46
C SER A 52 8.89 5.66 0.75
N GLN A 53 8.31 4.52 0.32
CA GLN A 53 6.90 4.20 0.52
C GLN A 53 6.62 3.76 1.95
N ILE A 54 7.57 3.04 2.55
CA ILE A 54 7.54 2.61 3.95
C ILE A 54 7.55 3.83 4.88
N VAL A 55 8.43 4.80 4.63
CA VAL A 55 8.54 6.03 5.43
C VAL A 55 7.30 6.92 5.29
N GLY A 56 6.73 7.02 4.08
CA GLY A 56 5.54 7.86 3.82
C GLY A 56 4.27 7.38 4.53
N GLY A 57 4.15 6.07 4.79
CA GLY A 57 3.00 5.47 5.49
C GLY A 57 3.18 5.36 7.01
N TRP A 58 4.34 5.73 7.53
CA TRP A 58 4.77 5.38 8.89
C TRP A 58 4.16 6.30 9.95
N THR A 59 3.23 5.79 10.75
CA THR A 59 2.60 6.55 11.84
C THR A 59 2.83 5.95 13.24
N LYS A 60 3.57 4.85 13.39
CA LYS A 60 3.50 4.01 14.61
C LYS A 60 4.81 3.46 15.21
N TRP A 61 5.98 4.08 14.99
CA TRP A 61 7.24 3.84 15.74
C TRP A 61 7.74 2.39 15.95
N GLY A 62 7.21 1.38 15.24
CA GLY A 62 7.70 0.00 15.32
C GLY A 62 8.88 -0.25 14.38
N LEU A 63 9.84 -1.09 14.78
CA LEU A 63 10.96 -1.47 13.90
C LEU A 63 10.44 -2.14 12.62
N PRO A 64 11.04 -1.85 11.44
CA PRO A 64 10.64 -2.49 10.19
C PRO A 64 10.94 -3.99 10.29
N ARG A 65 9.97 -4.84 9.93
CA ARG A 65 10.14 -6.30 9.97
C ARG A 65 10.38 -6.83 8.57
N LEU A 66 11.38 -7.70 8.44
CA LEU A 66 11.62 -8.42 7.20
C LEU A 66 10.57 -9.53 7.06
N SER A 67 9.81 -9.51 5.96
CA SER A 67 8.84 -10.55 5.63
C SER A 67 9.56 -11.72 4.97
N ALA A 68 9.76 -12.81 5.71
CA ALA A 68 10.43 -14.00 5.21
C ALA A 68 9.73 -14.58 3.97
N GLY A 69 8.39 -14.53 3.91
CA GLY A 69 7.63 -15.00 2.75
C GLY A 69 7.91 -14.18 1.48
N VAL A 70 7.89 -12.84 1.58
CA VAL A 70 8.17 -11.96 0.44
C VAL A 70 9.64 -12.03 0.04
N PHE A 71 10.53 -12.18 1.02
CA PHE A 71 11.95 -12.39 0.76
C PHE A 71 12.20 -13.69 -0.02
N LEU A 72 11.64 -14.82 0.43
CA LEU A 72 11.87 -16.12 -0.18
C LEU A 72 11.14 -16.31 -1.52
N LEU A 73 9.90 -15.81 -1.66
CA LEU A 73 9.07 -16.05 -2.84
C LEU A 73 9.11 -14.90 -3.85
N GLY A 74 9.40 -13.68 -3.40
CA GLY A 74 9.51 -12.51 -4.27
C GLY A 74 10.95 -12.19 -4.62
N PHE A 75 11.78 -11.93 -3.59
CA PHE A 75 13.15 -11.44 -3.81
C PHE A 75 14.11 -12.52 -4.29
N LEU A 76 14.17 -13.71 -3.67
CA LEU A 76 15.13 -14.73 -4.09
C LEU A 76 15.00 -15.15 -5.56
N PRO A 77 13.81 -15.40 -6.11
CA PRO A 77 13.68 -15.73 -7.53
C PRO A 77 14.10 -14.56 -8.43
N ALA A 78 13.72 -13.33 -8.08
CA ALA A 78 14.13 -12.13 -8.82
C ALA A 78 15.65 -11.92 -8.78
N LEU A 79 16.28 -12.14 -7.62
CA LEU A 79 17.72 -12.06 -7.44
C LEU A 79 18.44 -13.15 -8.23
N LEU A 80 17.90 -14.37 -8.25
CA LEU A 80 18.51 -15.48 -8.98
C LEU A 80 18.51 -15.18 -10.49
N VAL A 81 17.36 -14.79 -11.05
CA VAL A 81 17.24 -14.49 -12.48
C VAL A 81 18.03 -13.23 -12.85
N GLY A 82 17.79 -12.11 -12.16
CA GLY A 82 18.46 -10.85 -12.48
C GLY A 82 19.95 -10.85 -12.13
N GLY A 83 20.32 -11.49 -11.03
CA GLY A 83 21.71 -11.69 -10.63
C GLY A 83 22.47 -12.58 -11.60
N TRP A 84 21.82 -13.60 -12.17
CA TRP A 84 22.41 -14.41 -13.25
C TRP A 84 22.71 -13.56 -14.48
N VAL A 85 21.77 -12.72 -14.93
CA VAL A 85 21.98 -11.82 -16.06
C VAL A 85 23.15 -10.87 -15.79
N LEU A 86 23.23 -10.28 -14.59
CA LEU A 86 24.34 -9.42 -14.19
C LEU A 86 25.68 -10.16 -14.17
N LEU A 87 25.72 -11.40 -13.68
CA LEU A 87 26.93 -12.23 -13.68
C LEU A 87 27.38 -12.60 -15.09
N ALA A 88 26.46 -12.95 -15.98
CA ALA A 88 26.76 -13.37 -17.34
C ALA A 88 27.27 -12.23 -18.24
N ARG A 89 27.00 -10.97 -17.86
CA ARG A 89 27.38 -9.77 -18.62
C ARG A 89 28.58 -9.01 -18.05
N GLN A 90 29.14 -9.48 -16.94
CA GLN A 90 30.30 -8.83 -16.33
C GLN A 90 31.53 -8.90 -17.27
N PRO A 91 32.41 -7.88 -17.27
CA PRO A 91 33.51 -7.76 -18.23
C PRO A 91 34.60 -8.83 -18.08
N ALA A 92 34.68 -9.51 -16.93
CA ALA A 92 35.58 -10.63 -16.72
C ALA A 92 34.79 -11.84 -16.24
N ASP A 93 34.64 -12.84 -17.12
CA ASP A 93 33.83 -14.02 -16.85
C ASP A 93 34.59 -15.07 -16.01
N PHE A 94 34.90 -14.71 -14.76
CA PHE A 94 35.64 -15.59 -13.84
C PHE A 94 34.90 -16.89 -13.50
N PHE A 95 33.57 -16.90 -13.66
CA PHE A 95 32.70 -18.04 -13.35
C PHE A 95 32.24 -18.82 -14.58
N ASN A 96 32.74 -18.49 -15.77
CA ASN A 96 32.35 -19.14 -17.03
C ASN A 96 30.83 -19.12 -17.28
N THR A 97 30.15 -18.10 -16.78
CA THR A 97 28.68 -17.98 -16.76
C THR A 97 28.11 -17.79 -18.16
N SER A 98 28.88 -17.19 -19.07
CA SER A 98 28.49 -17.04 -20.47
C SER A 98 28.40 -18.39 -21.19
N ASN A 99 29.33 -19.31 -20.94
CA ASN A 99 29.28 -20.65 -21.51
C ASN A 99 28.14 -21.48 -20.91
N TRP A 100 27.91 -21.37 -19.60
CA TRP A 100 26.76 -22.01 -18.96
C TRP A 100 25.42 -21.51 -19.52
N SER A 101 25.31 -20.20 -19.80
CA SER A 101 24.10 -19.64 -20.40
C SER A 101 23.86 -20.18 -21.82
N ARG A 102 24.92 -20.40 -22.59
CA ARG A 102 24.86 -21.05 -23.89
C ARG A 102 24.45 -22.52 -23.79
N ASP A 103 25.03 -23.26 -22.84
CA ASP A 103 24.75 -24.68 -22.63
C ASP A 103 23.31 -24.92 -22.13
N LEU A 104 22.80 -24.02 -21.29
CA LEU A 104 21.40 -24.01 -20.84
C LEU A 104 20.42 -23.48 -21.90
N GLY A 105 20.91 -22.94 -23.03
CA GLY A 105 20.08 -22.38 -24.10
C GLY A 105 19.39 -21.05 -23.76
N VAL A 106 19.83 -20.35 -22.71
CA VAL A 106 19.23 -19.08 -22.23
C VAL A 106 20.00 -17.84 -22.69
N ASP A 107 21.05 -18.02 -23.51
CA ASP A 107 21.93 -16.95 -24.01
C ASP A 107 21.17 -15.80 -24.69
N GLY A 108 20.12 -16.11 -25.46
CA GLY A 108 19.28 -15.09 -26.10
C GLY A 108 18.59 -14.16 -25.08
N VAL A 109 17.97 -14.74 -24.05
CA VAL A 109 17.31 -13.97 -22.97
C VAL A 109 18.32 -13.15 -22.19
N VAL A 110 19.49 -13.72 -21.91
CA VAL A 110 20.59 -13.02 -21.21
C VAL A 110 21.14 -11.88 -22.05
N SER A 111 21.24 -12.04 -23.37
CA SER A 111 21.65 -10.99 -24.30
C SER A 111 20.64 -9.85 -24.32
N ASP A 112 19.35 -10.16 -24.49
CA ASP A 112 18.26 -9.18 -24.54
C ASP A 112 18.15 -8.38 -23.23
N LEU A 113 18.14 -9.08 -22.09
CA LEU A 113 18.15 -8.42 -20.77
C LEU A 113 19.47 -7.73 -20.46
N GLY A 114 20.55 -8.14 -21.12
CA GLY A 114 21.88 -7.55 -21.05
C GLY A 114 21.94 -6.13 -21.64
N GLU A 115 20.97 -5.73 -22.46
CA GLU A 115 20.81 -4.34 -22.91
C GLU A 115 20.09 -3.47 -21.85
N LEU A 116 19.41 -4.11 -20.90
CA LEU A 116 18.59 -3.48 -19.86
C LEU A 116 19.15 -3.68 -18.44
N LEU A 117 20.47 -3.88 -18.30
CA LEU A 117 21.12 -4.18 -17.02
C LEU A 117 20.82 -3.16 -15.92
N ALA A 118 20.74 -1.87 -16.27
CA ALA A 118 20.37 -0.83 -15.31
C ALA A 118 18.94 -1.03 -14.77
N ALA A 119 17.98 -1.39 -15.63
CA ALA A 119 16.62 -1.68 -15.21
C ALA A 119 16.53 -2.96 -14.37
N VAL A 120 17.30 -4.00 -14.74
CA VAL A 120 17.40 -5.25 -13.96
C VAL A 120 17.95 -4.96 -12.56
N ALA A 121 19.07 -4.25 -12.46
CA ALA A 121 19.68 -3.89 -11.18
C ALA A 121 18.74 -3.05 -10.30
N PHE A 122 18.11 -2.03 -10.90
CA PHE A 122 17.10 -1.22 -10.21
C PHE A 122 15.94 -2.07 -9.71
N GLY A 123 15.42 -2.98 -10.54
CA GLY A 123 14.35 -3.91 -10.20
C GLY A 123 14.70 -4.82 -9.04
N ILE A 124 15.91 -5.41 -9.01
CA ILE A 124 16.40 -6.23 -7.90
C ILE A 124 16.36 -5.44 -6.59
N GLY A 125 16.90 -4.21 -6.60
CA GLY A 125 16.89 -3.34 -5.43
C GLY A 125 15.48 -2.97 -4.96
N LEU A 126 14.58 -2.68 -5.90
CA LEU A 126 13.18 -2.37 -5.61
C LEU A 126 12.47 -3.56 -4.98
N VAL A 127 12.59 -4.76 -5.55
CA VAL A 127 11.98 -5.98 -5.00
C VAL A 127 12.59 -6.31 -3.63
N PHE A 128 13.89 -6.10 -3.44
CA PHE A 128 14.52 -6.23 -2.12
C PHE A 128 13.88 -5.28 -1.10
N GLY A 129 13.66 -4.02 -1.47
CA GLY A 129 13.01 -3.05 -0.60
C GLY A 129 11.56 -3.41 -0.23
N LEU A 130 10.85 -4.10 -1.11
CA LEU A 130 9.49 -4.61 -0.83
C LEU A 130 9.47 -5.76 0.18
N THR A 131 10.61 -6.36 0.52
CA THR A 131 10.69 -7.40 1.56
C THR A 131 10.51 -6.83 2.98
N PHE A 132 10.67 -5.52 3.15
CA PHE A 132 10.45 -4.83 4.41
C PHE A 132 8.96 -4.50 4.58
N ASP A 133 8.32 -5.08 5.59
CA ASP A 133 6.91 -4.84 5.93
C ASP A 133 6.79 -3.97 7.19
N THR A 134 5.80 -3.07 7.19
CA THR A 134 5.44 -2.20 8.32
C THR A 134 4.20 -2.74 9.03
N ALA A 135 4.32 -3.89 9.68
CA ALA A 135 3.31 -4.31 10.65
C ALA A 135 3.58 -3.61 11.98
N GLY A 136 2.86 -2.52 12.27
CA GLY A 136 2.82 -1.94 13.62
C GLY A 136 2.39 -2.99 14.67
N PRO A 137 2.63 -2.75 15.97
CA PRO A 137 2.36 -3.72 17.02
C PRO A 137 0.96 -4.32 16.85
N ARG A 138 0.89 -5.61 16.54
CA ARG A 138 -0.36 -6.34 16.59
C ARG A 138 -0.75 -6.35 18.06
N THR A 139 -1.74 -5.54 18.45
CA THR A 139 -2.44 -5.78 19.70
C THR A 139 -2.95 -7.21 19.58
N ALA A 140 -2.35 -8.14 20.32
CA ALA A 140 -2.99 -9.43 20.53
C ALA A 140 -4.34 -9.08 21.14
N VAL A 141 -5.40 -9.21 20.36
CA VAL A 141 -6.73 -9.32 20.93
C VAL A 141 -6.65 -10.63 21.68
N GLU A 142 -6.32 -10.53 22.97
CA GLU A 142 -6.55 -11.59 23.94
C GLU A 142 -8.05 -11.82 23.86
N VAL A 143 -8.44 -12.81 23.06
CA VAL A 143 -9.80 -13.34 23.11
C VAL A 143 -9.87 -13.92 24.51
N ASP A 144 -10.50 -13.18 25.40
CA ASP A 144 -10.76 -13.60 26.76
C ASP A 144 -11.54 -14.92 26.70
N GLU A 145 -10.81 -16.05 26.80
CA GLU A 145 -11.37 -17.39 26.73
C GLU A 145 -12.38 -17.64 27.86
N THR A 146 -12.46 -16.76 28.86
CA THR A 146 -13.42 -16.88 29.95
C THR A 146 -14.87 -16.58 29.54
N VAL A 147 -15.12 -15.87 28.43
CA VAL A 147 -16.49 -15.66 27.92
C VAL A 147 -16.99 -16.85 27.10
N ALA A 148 -16.09 -17.65 26.51
CA ALA A 148 -16.47 -18.85 25.76
C ALA A 148 -16.89 -20.03 26.64
N GLN A 149 -16.53 -20.02 27.94
CA GLN A 149 -16.78 -21.16 28.83
C GLN A 149 -18.12 -21.09 29.58
N ARG A 150 -18.77 -19.92 29.66
CA ARG A 150 -20.12 -19.79 30.29
C ARG A 150 -21.29 -20.22 29.40
N ARG A 151 -21.03 -20.55 28.12
CA ARG A 151 -22.07 -20.98 27.17
C ARG A 151 -22.02 -22.49 26.86
N ARG A 152 -21.69 -23.31 27.87
CA ARG A 152 -21.65 -24.79 27.76
C ARG A 152 -22.54 -25.49 28.79
N VAL A 153 -23.75 -24.99 29.08
CA VAL A 153 -24.80 -25.81 29.72
C VAL A 153 -26.19 -25.39 29.20
N ALA A 154 -26.65 -26.07 28.14
CA ALA A 154 -28.05 -26.45 27.93
C ALA A 154 -28.15 -27.25 26.60
N PRO A 155 -28.51 -28.53 26.60
CA PRO A 155 -28.93 -29.22 25.38
C PRO A 155 -30.43 -28.97 25.16
N VAL A 156 -30.89 -28.88 23.90
CA VAL A 156 -32.16 -29.45 23.39
C VAL A 156 -32.36 -29.09 21.91
N THR A 157 -32.33 -30.16 21.11
CA THR A 157 -32.90 -30.49 19.79
C THR A 157 -32.95 -29.52 18.60
N THR A 158 -32.46 -30.10 17.50
CA THR A 158 -32.46 -29.74 16.08
C THR A 158 -33.82 -29.38 15.47
N THR A 159 -33.85 -28.33 14.64
CA THR A 159 -34.65 -28.29 13.40
C THR A 159 -33.82 -27.63 12.30
N ARG A 160 -33.99 -28.14 11.08
CA ARG A 160 -33.14 -28.06 9.90
C ARG A 160 -33.60 -26.92 8.97
N GLU A 161 -32.64 -26.36 8.23
CA GLU A 161 -32.77 -25.70 6.90
C GLU A 161 -33.35 -24.28 6.77
N ARG A 162 -32.45 -23.29 6.61
CA ARG A 162 -32.14 -22.51 5.37
C ARG A 162 -31.86 -21.04 5.70
N ASP A 163 -30.57 -20.68 5.72
CA ASP A 163 -30.13 -19.29 5.52
C ASP A 163 -29.82 -19.08 4.04
N ALA A 164 -30.68 -18.33 3.38
CA ALA A 164 -30.32 -17.50 2.24
C ALA A 164 -30.57 -16.06 2.71
N ASP A 165 -29.55 -15.22 2.72
CA ASP A 165 -29.62 -14.01 1.92
C ASP A 165 -28.27 -13.28 1.85
N GLU A 166 -27.94 -13.03 0.59
CA GLU A 166 -26.81 -12.34 0.02
C GLU A 166 -27.02 -10.82 0.13
N ALA A 167 -25.91 -10.08 0.19
CA ALA A 167 -25.87 -8.63 0.28
C ALA A 167 -26.30 -7.96 -1.03
N LEU A 168 -27.04 -6.82 -0.99
CA LEU A 168 -27.02 -5.84 -2.08
C LEU A 168 -27.29 -4.40 -1.59
N THR A 169 -26.31 -3.56 -1.89
CA THR A 169 -26.28 -2.10 -1.93
C THR A 169 -27.31 -1.50 -2.90
N ALA A 170 -27.90 -0.34 -2.57
CA ALA A 170 -28.30 0.66 -3.56
C ALA A 170 -28.35 2.08 -2.98
N GLU A 171 -27.69 3.01 -3.69
CA GLU A 171 -27.61 4.46 -3.47
C GLU A 171 -28.81 5.23 -4.06
N ARG A 172 -29.34 6.19 -3.28
CA ARG A 172 -29.72 7.60 -3.63
C ARG A 172 -30.88 7.90 -4.65
N PRO A 173 -31.35 9.18 -4.81
CA PRO A 173 -32.70 9.65 -4.44
C PRO A 173 -33.50 10.35 -5.58
N ALA A 174 -34.80 10.62 -5.39
CA ALA A 174 -35.50 11.78 -6.00
C ALA A 174 -36.94 11.93 -5.46
N ASP A 175 -37.23 13.11 -4.93
CA ASP A 175 -38.57 13.74 -4.84
C ASP A 175 -38.45 15.02 -5.71
N PRO A 176 -39.49 15.67 -6.31
CA PRO A 176 -40.82 15.91 -5.71
C PRO A 176 -42.04 15.96 -6.69
N THR A 177 -43.26 15.87 -6.18
CA THR A 177 -44.35 16.90 -6.19
C THR A 177 -45.77 16.33 -6.07
N PRO A 178 -46.72 17.11 -5.50
CA PRO A 178 -47.92 16.62 -4.83
C PRO A 178 -49.19 16.72 -5.67
N SER A 179 -50.16 15.83 -5.43
CA SER A 179 -51.51 15.92 -5.99
C SER A 179 -52.57 15.94 -4.89
N ALA A 180 -53.07 17.14 -4.64
CA ALA A 180 -54.46 17.50 -4.43
C ALA A 180 -55.41 16.42 -3.84
N ALA A 181 -55.60 16.46 -2.52
CA ALA A 181 -56.89 16.20 -1.87
C ALA A 181 -56.77 16.48 -0.35
N GLU A 182 -56.60 17.74 0.05
CA GLU A 182 -56.98 18.18 1.40
C GLU A 182 -57.09 19.71 1.43
N GLU A 183 -57.95 20.21 0.54
CA GLU A 183 -58.50 21.55 0.56
C GLU A 183 -59.80 21.52 1.37
N HIS A 184 -59.69 21.57 2.69
CA HIS A 184 -60.79 22.01 3.53
C HIS A 184 -60.28 22.85 4.69
N ASP A 185 -60.81 24.06 4.74
CA ASP A 185 -60.76 25.03 5.83
C ASP A 185 -59.56 25.99 5.92
N ARG A 186 -59.44 26.76 4.84
CA ARG A 186 -58.75 28.04 4.78
C ARG A 186 -59.69 29.17 5.22
N THR A 187 -59.95 29.34 6.51
CA THR A 187 -60.63 30.56 6.99
C THR A 187 -60.35 30.90 8.45
N ARG A 188 -59.20 31.54 8.73
CA ARG A 188 -59.00 32.56 9.81
C ARG A 188 -57.54 33.05 9.88
N ARG A 189 -56.99 33.45 8.73
CA ARG A 189 -55.94 34.49 8.68
C ARG A 189 -56.66 35.79 8.37
N PHE A 190 -56.67 36.75 9.29
CA PHE A 190 -56.56 38.20 9.07
C PHE A 190 -56.91 38.92 10.38
N GLY A 191 -55.98 39.68 10.95
CA GLY A 191 -56.32 40.67 12.00
C GLY A 191 -55.26 41.01 13.03
N LEU A 192 -54.26 41.79 12.64
CA LEU A 192 -53.73 42.98 13.35
C LEU A 192 -53.02 42.86 14.72
N ARG A 193 -51.70 43.13 14.63
CA ARG A 193 -50.86 43.99 15.49
C ARG A 193 -51.59 45.04 16.38
N ARG A 194 -51.28 45.05 17.68
CA ARG A 194 -51.09 46.20 18.62
C ARG A 194 -50.54 45.62 19.94
N VAL A 195 -49.31 45.87 20.41
CA VAL A 195 -48.72 47.08 21.03
C VAL A 195 -49.59 47.72 22.13
N GLY A 196 -49.14 47.58 23.39
CA GLY A 196 -49.22 48.64 24.40
C GLY A 196 -50.04 48.40 25.68
N ALA A 197 -49.33 48.33 26.80
CA ALA A 197 -49.62 48.93 28.12
C ALA A 197 -50.71 48.38 29.06
N ARG A 198 -50.26 47.90 30.24
CA ARG A 198 -50.87 47.98 31.60
C ARG A 198 -49.80 47.42 32.56
N ASP A 199 -49.08 48.21 33.35
CA ASP A 199 -49.47 49.01 34.51
C ASP A 199 -50.07 48.16 35.64
N GLU A 200 -49.25 47.86 36.64
CA GLU A 200 -49.65 47.54 38.01
C GLU A 200 -48.45 47.81 38.94
N ARG A 201 -48.40 49.04 39.43
CA ARG A 201 -47.87 49.37 40.76
C ARG A 201 -48.99 49.20 41.78
N ASP A 202 -48.57 49.13 43.04
CA ASP A 202 -49.33 49.02 44.29
C ASP A 202 -49.58 47.55 44.67
N GLU A 203 -49.23 47.04 45.86
CA GLU A 203 -49.18 47.62 47.21
C GLU A 203 -47.98 46.96 47.97
N ARG A 204 -47.16 47.69 48.74
CA ARG A 204 -47.30 47.97 50.19
C ARG A 204 -47.73 46.78 51.05
#